data_AF-A0A957U192-F1
#
_entry.id   AF-A0A957U192-F1
#
_cell.length_a   1.000
_cell.length_b   1.000
_cell.length_c   1.000
_cell.angle_alpha   90.00
_cell.angle_beta   90.00
_cell.angle_gamma   90.00
#
_symmetry.space_group_name_H-M   'P 1'
#
loop_
_entity.id
_entity.type
_entity.pdbx_description
1 polymer ?
#
loop_
_entity_poly.entity_id
_entity_poly.type
_entity_poly.pdbx_seq_one_letter_code
_entity_poly.pdbx_strand_id
1 'polypeptide(L)'
;WIQQRCGIPIVLDVLHHRCLNRAGRPLDEALALALASWPPHQRPKIHLSSPRTAIRRLTRNGTDYLQPPLPRQHSDFIDPFSCIDLLRMARAAGMRNFDIMLEAKAKDVALLRLREQIRIYAPDLAQHVA
;
A
#
# COMPACT_ATOMS: atom_id res chain seq x y z
N TRP A 1 18.62 9.69 -6.57
CA TRP A 1 19.75 10.50 -6.07
C TRP A 1 20.37 9.94 -4.80
N ILE A 2 19.65 9.85 -3.66
CA ILE A 2 20.21 9.32 -2.39
C ILE A 2 20.66 7.87 -2.57
N GLN A 3 19.76 6.99 -3.01
CA GLN A 3 20.07 5.56 -3.22
C GLN A 3 21.28 5.33 -4.13
N GLN A 4 21.45 6.10 -5.21
CA GLN A 4 22.60 5.99 -6.12
C GLN A 4 23.94 6.35 -5.44
N ARG A 5 23.91 7.12 -4.35
CA ARG A 5 25.10 7.58 -3.63
C ARG A 5 25.44 6.71 -2.42
N CYS A 6 24.42 6.13 -1.77
CA CYS A 6 24.62 5.35 -0.55
C CYS A 6 24.34 3.85 -0.70
N GLY A 7 23.73 3.42 -1.81
CA GLY A 7 23.31 2.03 -2.01
C GLY A 7 22.19 1.55 -1.08
N ILE A 8 21.56 2.45 -0.31
CA ILE A 8 20.52 2.06 0.66
C ILE A 8 19.22 1.72 -0.08
N PRO A 9 18.60 0.55 0.18
CA PRO A 9 17.34 0.18 -0.44
C PRO A 9 16.21 1.16 -0.17
N ILE A 10 15.33 1.31 -1.16
CA ILE A 10 14.13 2.15 -1.08
C ILE A 10 12.92 1.28 -0.75
N VAL A 11 12.20 1.64 0.30
CA VAL A 11 10.84 1.16 0.55
C VAL A 11 9.87 2.09 -0.15
N LEU A 12 9.13 1.60 -1.13
CA LEU A 12 8.02 2.33 -1.71
C LEU A 12 6.84 2.31 -0.74
N ASP A 13 6.29 3.48 -0.44
CA ASP A 13 4.98 3.61 0.19
C ASP A 13 3.97 4.09 -0.86
N VAL A 14 2.96 3.26 -1.11
CA VAL A 14 1.98 3.48 -2.19
C VAL A 14 1.11 4.71 -1.94
N LEU A 15 0.69 4.98 -0.69
CA LEU A 15 -0.16 6.13 -0.39
C LEU A 15 0.67 7.42 -0.38
N HIS A 16 1.87 7.41 0.20
CA HIS A 16 2.76 8.56 0.16
C HIS A 16 3.15 8.91 -1.28
N HIS A 17 3.42 7.90 -2.12
CA HIS A 17 3.61 8.11 -3.56
C HIS A 17 2.38 8.80 -4.16
N ARG A 18 1.17 8.25 -3.98
CA ARG A 18 -0.06 8.86 -4.51
C ARG A 18 -0.29 10.30 -4.03
N CYS A 19 0.02 10.61 -2.78
CA CYS A 19 -0.18 11.95 -2.22
C CYS A 19 0.91 12.97 -2.59
N LEU A 20 2.15 12.54 -2.86
CA LEU A 20 3.31 13.42 -3.00
C LEU A 20 4.14 13.15 -4.28
N ASN A 21 3.53 12.58 -5.32
CA ASN A 21 4.17 12.35 -6.61
C ASN A 21 4.18 13.61 -7.50
N ARG A 22 4.95 14.63 -7.10
CA ARG A 22 5.08 15.88 -7.87
C ARG A 22 5.70 15.70 -9.25
N ALA A 23 6.50 14.64 -9.42
CA ALA A 23 7.15 14.30 -10.68
C ALA A 23 6.23 13.55 -11.65
N GLY A 24 4.99 13.22 -11.26
CA GLY A 24 4.04 12.49 -12.11
C GLY A 24 4.47 11.07 -12.46
N ARG A 25 5.37 10.46 -11.68
CA ARG A 25 5.91 9.12 -11.92
C ARG A 25 4.83 8.04 -11.77
N PRO A 26 4.55 7.23 -12.78
CA PRO A 26 3.62 6.11 -12.69
C PRO A 26 3.99 5.13 -11.55
N LEU A 27 2.99 4.47 -10.98
CA LEU A 27 3.19 3.59 -9.82
C LEU A 27 4.00 2.34 -10.16
N ASP A 28 3.79 1.77 -11.34
CA ASP A 28 4.55 0.65 -11.90
C ASP A 28 6.04 0.99 -12.04
N GLU A 29 6.35 2.17 -12.58
CA GLU A 29 7.74 2.65 -12.68
C GLU A 29 8.36 2.88 -11.30
N ALA A 30 7.61 3.50 -10.38
CA ALA A 30 8.07 3.73 -9.00
C ALA A 30 8.33 2.41 -8.25
N LEU A 31 7.45 1.43 -8.43
CA LEU A 31 7.59 0.10 -7.85
C LEU A 31 8.81 -0.61 -8.43
N ALA A 32 8.96 -0.65 -9.75
CA ALA A 32 10.11 -1.29 -10.40
C ALA A 32 11.44 -0.72 -9.91
N LEU A 33 11.56 0.61 -9.82
CA LEU A 33 12.76 1.28 -9.31
C LEU A 33 13.03 0.98 -7.84
N ALA A 34 11.98 0.95 -7.01
CA ALA A 34 12.11 0.60 -5.60
C ALA A 34 12.59 -0.84 -5.45
N LEU A 35 11.98 -1.80 -6.15
CA LEU A 35 12.37 -3.22 -6.10
C LEU A 35 13.80 -3.44 -6.59
N ALA A 36 14.22 -2.74 -7.66
CA ALA A 36 15.57 -2.82 -8.21
C ALA A 36 16.65 -2.23 -7.29
N SER A 37 16.26 -1.38 -6.33
CA SER A 37 17.20 -0.79 -5.38
C SER A 37 17.70 -1.76 -4.30
N TRP A 38 17.02 -2.90 -4.12
CA TRP A 38 17.39 -3.93 -3.14
C TRP A 38 18.38 -4.92 -3.75
N PRO A 39 19.35 -5.44 -2.96
CA PRO A 39 20.25 -6.49 -3.43
C PRO A 39 19.50 -7.72 -3.99
N PRO A 40 20.06 -8.43 -4.97
CA PRO A 40 19.41 -9.60 -5.57
C PRO A 40 19.02 -10.70 -4.56
N HIS A 41 19.83 -10.89 -3.50
CA HIS A 41 19.60 -11.90 -2.48
C HIS A 41 18.63 -11.47 -1.37
N GLN A 42 18.13 -10.22 -1.39
CA GLN A 42 17.18 -9.71 -0.40
C GLN A 42 15.79 -9.60 -1.02
N ARG A 43 14.76 -9.92 -0.25
CA ARG A 43 13.38 -9.71 -0.65
C ARG A 43 13.01 -8.23 -0.37
N PRO A 44 12.62 -7.46 -1.39
CA PRO A 44 12.20 -6.08 -1.19
C PRO A 44 10.96 -5.98 -0.32
N LYS A 45 10.81 -4.86 0.38
CA LYS A 45 9.62 -4.51 1.14
C LYS A 45 8.98 -3.23 0.60
N ILE A 46 7.66 -3.21 0.53
CA ILE A 46 6.85 -2.01 0.26
C ILE A 46 5.82 -1.79 1.38
N HIS A 47 5.28 -0.58 1.48
CA HIS A 47 4.19 -0.25 2.37
C HIS A 47 2.90 0.00 1.56
N LEU A 48 1.80 -0.59 2.02
CA LEU A 48 0.47 -0.41 1.45
C LEU A 48 -0.49 0.08 2.53
N SER A 49 -1.20 1.16 2.21
CA SER A 49 -2.28 1.72 3.02
C SER A 49 -3.35 2.28 2.08
N SER A 50 -4.53 2.56 2.64
CA SER A 50 -5.62 3.19 1.89
C SER A 50 -5.97 4.53 2.53
N PRO A 51 -6.31 5.55 1.72
CA PRO A 51 -6.65 6.86 2.23
C PRO A 51 -7.92 6.77 3.07
N ARG A 52 -7.99 7.56 4.14
CA ARG A 52 -9.21 7.68 4.94
C ARG A 52 -10.22 8.58 4.22
N THR A 53 -11.14 7.94 3.48
CA THR A 53 -12.15 8.61 2.66
C THR A 53 -13.52 8.77 3.33
N ALA A 54 -13.76 8.10 4.46
CA ALA A 54 -15.03 8.15 5.18
C ALA A 54 -15.14 9.41 6.07
N ILE A 55 -16.34 9.97 6.16
CA ILE A 55 -16.72 10.92 7.22
C ILE A 55 -16.79 10.16 8.55
N ARG A 56 -16.25 10.74 9.62
CA ARG A 56 -16.28 10.13 10.97
C ARG A 56 -16.97 11.03 11.97
N ARG A 57 -17.83 10.46 12.81
CA ARG A 57 -18.30 11.13 14.03
C ARG A 57 -17.27 10.91 15.12
N LEU A 58 -16.78 11.99 15.71
CA LEU A 58 -15.80 11.99 16.80
C LEU A 58 -16.32 12.85 17.95
N THR A 59 -15.92 12.52 19.17
CA THR A 59 -16.24 13.30 20.36
C THR A 59 -14.96 13.97 20.87
N ARG A 60 -14.99 15.30 21.08
CA ARG A 60 -13.89 16.05 21.72
C ARG A 60 -14.47 16.95 22.79
N ASN A 61 -13.96 16.84 24.02
CA ASN A 61 -14.44 17.59 25.19
C ASN A 61 -15.96 17.46 25.43
N GLY A 62 -16.51 16.26 25.23
CA GLY A 62 -17.95 16.00 25.38
C GLY A 62 -18.83 16.45 24.20
N THR A 63 -18.27 17.08 23.18
CA THR A 63 -19.01 17.54 22.00
C THR A 63 -18.72 16.66 20.79
N ASP A 64 -19.77 16.19 20.14
CA ASP A 64 -19.69 15.45 18.89
C ASP A 64 -19.48 16.38 17.70
N TYR A 65 -18.63 15.96 16.77
CA TYR A 65 -18.45 16.64 15.49
C TYR A 65 -18.20 15.62 14.37
N LEU A 66 -18.52 16.03 13.15
CA LEU A 66 -18.19 15.28 11.94
C LEU A 66 -16.83 15.72 11.45
N GLN A 67 -15.91 14.77 11.34
CA GLN A 67 -14.61 14.97 10.73
C GLN A 67 -14.71 14.63 9.23
N PRO A 68 -14.32 15.56 8.34
CA PRO A 68 -14.28 15.29 6.91
C PRO A 68 -13.21 14.24 6.57
N PRO A 69 -13.25 13.67 5.36
CA PRO A 69 -12.22 12.75 4.88
C PRO A 69 -10.80 13.34 5.00
N LEU A 70 -9.84 12.49 5.38
CA LEU A 70 -8.44 12.87 5.56
C LEU A 70 -7.58 11.95 4.68
N PRO A 71 -7.42 12.27 3.38
CA PRO A 71 -6.85 11.34 2.40
C PRO A 71 -5.37 11.00 2.64
N ARG A 72 -4.65 11.81 3.42
CA ARG A 72 -3.25 11.55 3.83
C ARG A 72 -3.15 10.64 5.07
N GLN A 73 -4.27 10.28 5.69
CA GLN A 73 -4.29 9.39 6.85
C GLN A 73 -4.70 7.98 6.43
N HIS A 74 -4.18 6.99 7.15
CA HIS A 74 -4.49 5.60 6.89
C HIS A 74 -5.91 5.27 7.36
N SER A 75 -6.64 4.56 6.51
CA SER A 75 -7.92 3.95 6.81
C SER A 75 -7.76 2.82 7.85
N ASP A 76 -8.89 2.39 8.40
CA ASP A 76 -8.92 1.27 9.33
C ASP A 76 -8.72 -0.07 8.61
N PHE A 77 -9.15 -0.15 7.34
CA PHE A 77 -8.99 -1.29 6.45
C PHE A 77 -8.35 -0.89 5.13
N ILE A 78 -7.76 -1.86 4.44
CA ILE A 78 -7.23 -1.69 3.08
C ILE A 78 -8.37 -1.79 2.08
N ASP A 79 -8.38 -0.91 1.08
CA ASP A 79 -9.21 -1.02 -0.11
C ASP A 79 -8.72 -2.24 -0.93
N PRO A 80 -9.54 -3.32 -1.03
CA PRO A 80 -9.10 -4.54 -1.68
C PRO A 80 -8.84 -4.33 -3.18
N PHE A 81 -9.55 -3.42 -3.85
CA PHE A 81 -9.39 -3.22 -5.29
C PHE A 81 -8.07 -2.53 -5.61
N SER A 82 -7.69 -1.48 -4.86
CA SER A 82 -6.35 -0.89 -4.97
C SER A 82 -5.22 -1.91 -4.74
N CYS A 83 -5.41 -2.88 -3.84
CA CYS A 83 -4.44 -3.95 -3.61
C CYS A 83 -4.39 -4.94 -4.80
N ILE A 84 -5.55 -5.37 -5.29
CA ILE A 84 -5.67 -6.28 -6.44
C ILE A 84 -5.03 -5.65 -7.68
N ASP A 85 -5.30 -4.38 -7.96
CA ASP A 85 -4.74 -3.65 -9.11
C ASP A 85 -3.22 -3.58 -9.03
N LEU A 86 -2.67 -3.28 -7.83
CA LEU A 86 -1.22 -3.29 -7.59
C LEU A 86 -0.60 -4.66 -7.88
N LEU A 87 -1.22 -5.74 -7.37
CA LEU A 87 -0.72 -7.11 -7.56
C LEU A 87 -0.79 -7.54 -9.03
N ARG A 88 -1.89 -7.23 -9.72
CA ARG A 88 -2.04 -7.53 -11.15
C ARG A 88 -1.01 -6.78 -11.99
N MET A 89 -0.83 -5.49 -11.73
CA MET A 89 0.17 -4.67 -12.41
C MET A 89 1.58 -5.24 -12.20
N ALA A 90 1.96 -5.55 -10.95
CA ALA A 90 3.29 -6.08 -10.66
C ALA A 90 3.55 -7.42 -11.35
N ARG A 91 2.54 -8.30 -11.38
CA ARG A 91 2.62 -9.59 -12.09
C ARG A 91 2.72 -9.43 -13.59
N ALA A 92 1.90 -8.56 -14.19
CA ALA A 92 1.93 -8.30 -15.62
C ALA A 92 3.28 -7.73 -16.08
N ALA A 93 3.93 -6.94 -15.23
CA ALA A 93 5.27 -6.39 -15.46
C ALA A 93 6.42 -7.38 -15.14
N GLY A 94 6.12 -8.62 -14.71
CA GLY A 94 7.14 -9.61 -14.38
C GLY A 94 8.05 -9.21 -13.20
N MET A 95 7.54 -8.41 -12.26
CA MET A 95 8.33 -7.90 -11.15
C MET A 95 8.74 -9.04 -10.19
N ARG A 96 9.95 -8.93 -9.63
CA ARG A 96 10.46 -9.88 -8.63
C ARG A 96 9.56 -9.92 -7.39
N ASN A 97 9.57 -11.05 -6.67
CA ASN A 97 8.83 -11.19 -5.42
C ASN A 97 9.23 -10.12 -4.38
N PHE A 98 8.25 -9.60 -3.66
CA PHE A 98 8.41 -8.63 -2.57
C PHE A 98 7.43 -8.92 -1.43
N ASP A 99 7.62 -8.25 -0.30
CA ASP A 99 6.75 -8.28 0.88
C ASP A 99 5.97 -6.96 0.99
N ILE A 100 4.71 -7.06 1.41
CA ILE A 100 3.83 -5.90 1.62
C ILE A 100 3.58 -5.73 3.11
N MET A 101 4.01 -4.60 3.67
CA MET A 101 3.61 -4.17 5.00
C MET A 101 2.28 -3.43 4.92
N LEU A 102 1.25 -3.95 5.58
CA LEU A 102 -0.06 -3.30 5.64
C LEU A 102 -0.07 -2.26 6.76
N GLU A 103 -0.23 -0.99 6.41
CA GLU A 103 -0.31 0.09 7.39
C GLU A 103 -1.77 0.56 7.55
N ALA A 104 -2.56 -0.25 8.26
CA ALA A 104 -3.97 0.02 8.55
C ALA A 104 -4.22 0.11 10.07
N LYS A 105 -5.20 0.91 10.50
CA LYS A 105 -5.46 1.07 11.95
C LYS A 105 -6.02 -0.19 12.61
N ALA A 106 -6.72 -1.05 11.88
CA ALA A 106 -7.22 -2.32 12.41
C ALA A 106 -6.17 -3.45 12.46
N LYS A 107 -4.90 -3.17 12.08
CA LYS A 107 -3.76 -4.09 12.20
C LYS A 107 -4.06 -5.48 11.59
N ASP A 108 -3.88 -6.55 12.36
CA ASP A 108 -4.04 -7.93 11.90
C ASP A 108 -5.46 -8.23 11.40
N VAL A 109 -6.47 -7.56 11.95
CA VAL A 109 -7.86 -7.67 11.48
C VAL A 109 -7.97 -7.15 10.04
N ALA A 110 -7.20 -6.12 9.66
CA ALA A 110 -7.16 -5.64 8.29
C ALA A 110 -6.51 -6.66 7.34
N LEU A 111 -5.47 -7.39 7.79
CA LEU A 111 -4.86 -8.47 7.01
C LEU A 111 -5.85 -9.61 6.77
N LEU A 112 -6.52 -10.09 7.82
CA LEU A 112 -7.49 -11.19 7.72
C LEU A 112 -8.63 -10.83 6.75
N ARG A 113 -9.19 -9.62 6.90
CA ARG A 113 -10.22 -9.11 6.00
C ARG A 113 -9.74 -8.99 4.55
N LEU A 114 -8.54 -8.44 4.34
CA LEU A 114 -8.00 -8.29 2.98
C LEU A 114 -7.81 -9.66 2.31
N ARG A 115 -7.31 -10.67 3.03
CA ARG A 115 -7.16 -12.04 2.50
C ARG A 115 -8.48 -12.67 2.11
N GLU A 116 -9.52 -12.47 2.92
CA GLU A 116 -10.88 -12.90 2.60
C GLU A 116 -11.40 -12.20 1.34
N GLN A 117 -11.25 -10.87 1.26
CA GLN A 117 -11.69 -10.08 0.11
C GLN A 117 -10.93 -10.45 -1.18
N ILE A 118 -9.64 -10.75 -1.11
CA ILE A 118 -8.88 -11.25 -2.26
C ILE A 118 -9.41 -12.61 -2.71
N ARG A 119 -9.70 -13.54 -1.77
CA ARG A 119 -10.32 -14.84 -2.12
C ARG A 119 -11.66 -14.68 -2.84
N ILE A 120 -12.45 -13.67 -2.47
CA ILE A 120 -13.77 -13.41 -3.08
C ILE A 120 -13.64 -12.70 -4.43
N TYR A 121 -12.85 -11.63 -4.52
CA TYR A 121 -12.83 -10.72 -5.68
C TYR A 121 -11.71 -11.02 -6.69
N ALA A 122 -10.67 -11.73 -6.29
CA ALA A 122 -9.53 -12.10 -7.14
C ALA A 122 -8.98 -13.49 -6.73
N PRO A 123 -9.77 -14.57 -6.90
CA PRO A 123 -9.36 -15.92 -6.49
C PRO A 123 -8.06 -16.40 -7.15
N ASP A 124 -7.75 -15.89 -8.36
CA ASP A 124 -6.50 -16.14 -9.07
C ASP A 124 -5.26 -15.64 -8.32
N LEU A 125 -5.41 -14.63 -7.46
CA LEU A 125 -4.35 -14.05 -6.64
C LEU A 125 -4.23 -14.71 -5.26
N ALA A 126 -5.23 -15.47 -4.81
CA ALA A 126 -5.31 -15.98 -3.44
C ALA A 126 -4.09 -16.85 -3.04
N GLN A 127 -3.59 -17.67 -3.97
CA GLN A 127 -2.41 -18.51 -3.76
C GLN A 127 -1.10 -17.73 -3.61
N HIS A 128 -1.09 -16.45 -3.99
CA HIS A 128 0.10 -15.60 -4.00
C HIS A 128 0.19 -14.66 -2.78
N VAL A 129 -0.85 -14.63 -1.94
CA VAL A 129 -0.98 -13.71 -0.78
C VAL A 129 -1.15 -14.47 0.55
N ALA A 130 -0.54 -15.66 0.63
CA ALA A 130 -0.61 -16.54 1.79
C ALA A 130 0.04 -15.98 3.06
#